data_AF-X7ZW81-F1
#
_entry.id   AF-X7ZW81-F1
#
_cell.length_a   1.000
_cell.length_b   1.000
_cell.length_c   1.000
_cell.angle_alpha   90.00
_cell.angle_beta   90.00
_cell.angle_gamma   90.00
#
_symmetry.space_group_name_H-M   'P 1'
#
loop_
_entity.id
_entity.type
_entity.pdbx_description
1 polymer ?
#
loop_
_entity_poly.entity_id
_entity_poly.type
_entity_poly.pdbx_seq_one_letter_code
_entity_poly.pdbx_strand_id
1 'polypeptide(L)'
;MSLFSLVDGRTVVPMLAAQDFKRVGDGDTGPNTGGMGAYAPLPWLPRETYQQIVSEIVEPVAAELVRRGNPFSGLLYTGLAITAKGRRWSNSTAASVIPKPSRC
;
A
#
# COMPACT_ATOMS: atom_id res chain seq x y z
N MET A 1 4.13 -3.75 -5.38
CA MET A 1 4.68 -2.64 -4.59
C MET A 1 3.84 -2.47 -3.34
N SER A 2 4.49 -2.11 -2.24
CA SER A 2 3.89 -1.86 -0.94
C SER A 2 4.02 -0.37 -0.62
N LEU A 3 2.91 0.29 -0.26
CA LEU A 3 2.91 1.65 0.28
C LEU A 3 2.24 1.65 1.64
N PHE A 4 2.95 2.10 2.66
CA PHE A 4 2.40 2.31 3.99
C PHE A 4 2.08 3.78 4.20
N SER A 5 0.97 4.06 4.88
CA SER A 5 0.60 5.43 5.28
C SER A 5 0.13 5.45 6.73
N LEU A 6 0.62 6.43 7.50
CA LEU A 6 0.04 6.74 8.80
C LEU A 6 -1.27 7.51 8.56
N VAL A 7 -2.37 7.01 9.11
CA VAL A 7 -3.69 7.59 8.93
C VAL A 7 -4.28 7.92 10.29
N ASP A 8 -4.91 9.09 10.38
CA ASP A 8 -5.75 9.47 11.51
C ASP A 8 -7.03 10.14 10.99
N GLY A 9 -8.11 9.35 10.90
CA GLY A 9 -9.36 9.75 10.27
C GLY A 9 -9.15 10.07 8.79
N ARG A 10 -9.23 11.36 8.43
CA ARG A 10 -9.01 11.84 7.04
C ARG A 10 -7.57 12.22 6.75
N THR A 11 -6.75 12.39 7.78
CA THR A 11 -5.35 12.81 7.62
C THR A 11 -4.52 11.61 7.18
N VAL A 12 -3.79 11.76 6.08
CA VAL A 12 -2.92 10.72 5.53
C VAL A 12 -1.50 11.26 5.44
N VAL A 13 -0.55 10.53 6.03
CA VAL A 13 0.89 10.79 5.91
C VAL A 13 1.54 9.58 5.24
N PRO A 14 1.80 9.64 3.93
CA PRO A 14 2.34 8.50 3.19
C PRO A 14 3.85 8.35 3.45
N MET A 15 4.32 7.11 3.54
CA MET A 15 5.75 6.77 3.69
C MET A 15 6.39 6.44 2.34
N LEU A 16 7.68 6.08 2.36
CA LEU A 16 8.38 5.62 1.16
C LEU A 16 7.73 4.34 0.62
N ALA A 17 7.56 4.29 -0.70
CA ALA A 17 7.16 3.06 -1.37
C ALA A 17 8.29 2.03 -1.27
N ALA A 18 7.91 0.78 -1.07
CA ALA A 18 8.81 -0.37 -0.98
C ALA A 18 8.38 -1.48 -1.94
N GLN A 19 9.32 -2.32 -2.33
CA GLN A 19 9.03 -3.54 -3.09
C GLN A 19 9.52 -4.73 -2.29
N ASP A 20 8.57 -5.57 -1.88
CA ASP A 20 8.83 -6.79 -1.14
C ASP A 20 9.07 -7.94 -2.13
N PHE A 21 10.13 -8.71 -1.90
CA PHE A 21 10.37 -9.99 -2.57
C PHE A 21 9.75 -11.09 -1.72
N LYS A 22 8.63 -11.65 -2.18
CA LYS A 22 7.88 -12.65 -1.40
C LYS A 22 8.20 -14.09 -1.78
N ARG A 23 8.89 -14.34 -2.89
CA ARG A 23 9.18 -15.70 -3.38
C ARG A 23 10.58 -16.17 -2.96
N VAL A 24 10.67 -17.42 -2.50
CA VAL A 24 11.89 -18.02 -1.91
C VAL A 24 12.93 -18.43 -2.93
N GLY A 25 12.52 -18.72 -4.17
CA GLY A 25 13.42 -19.13 -5.25
C GLY A 25 13.86 -17.94 -6.10
N ASP A 26 15.03 -18.07 -6.71
CA ASP A 26 15.59 -17.08 -7.63
C ASP A 26 14.63 -16.78 -8.79
N GLY A 27 14.61 -15.52 -9.22
CA GLY A 27 13.77 -15.07 -10.33
C GLY A 27 12.27 -15.10 -10.03
N ASP A 28 11.87 -14.81 -8.79
CA ASP A 28 10.47 -14.90 -8.34
C ASP A 28 9.89 -16.31 -8.57
N THR A 29 10.61 -17.37 -8.16
CA THR A 29 10.11 -18.76 -8.25
C THR A 29 9.84 -19.37 -6.88
N GLY A 30 9.09 -20.48 -6.83
CA GLY A 30 8.78 -21.18 -5.58
C GLY A 30 7.64 -20.57 -4.75
N PRO A 31 7.35 -21.16 -3.57
CA PRO A 31 6.23 -20.75 -2.71
C PRO A 31 6.39 -19.33 -2.16
N ASN A 32 5.25 -18.69 -1.89
CA ASN A 32 5.23 -17.39 -1.22
C ASN A 32 5.66 -17.54 0.25
N THR A 33 6.56 -16.68 0.69
CA THR A 33 7.02 -16.51 2.07
C THR A 33 6.49 -15.20 2.65
N GLY A 34 6.69 -14.99 3.95
CA GLY A 34 6.37 -13.71 4.61
C GLY A 34 7.21 -12.53 4.10
N GLY A 35 8.36 -12.79 3.47
CA GLY A 35 9.26 -11.80 2.88
C GLY A 35 10.71 -12.30 2.89
N MET A 36 11.35 -12.32 1.72
CA MET A 36 12.78 -12.62 1.53
C MET A 36 13.64 -11.36 1.58
N GLY A 37 13.01 -10.19 1.57
CA GLY A 37 13.66 -8.89 1.61
C GLY A 37 12.77 -7.81 1.01
N ALA A 38 13.10 -6.55 1.29
CA ALA A 38 12.46 -5.39 0.70
C ALA A 38 13.49 -4.28 0.49
N TYR A 39 13.23 -3.39 -0.46
CA TYR A 39 14.04 -2.19 -0.65
C TYR A 39 13.17 -0.95 -0.84
N ALA A 40 13.71 0.18 -0.36
CA ALA A 40 13.15 1.51 -0.48
C ALA A 40 14.30 2.55 -0.46
N PRO A 41 14.17 3.71 -1.14
CA PRO A 41 13.10 4.06 -2.07
C PRO A 41 13.18 3.25 -3.37
N LEU A 42 12.16 3.36 -4.22
CA LEU A 42 12.08 2.66 -5.50
C LEU A 42 12.60 3.57 -6.63
N PRO A 43 13.83 3.37 -7.16
CA PRO A 43 14.41 4.28 -8.15
C PRO A 43 13.64 4.31 -9.47
N TRP A 44 12.88 3.25 -9.75
CA TRP A 44 12.05 3.10 -10.94
C TRP A 44 10.65 3.69 -10.79
N LEU A 45 10.25 4.15 -9.60
CA LEU A 45 8.93 4.74 -9.38
C LEU A 45 9.01 6.27 -9.53
N PRO A 46 8.37 6.86 -10.57
CA PRO A 46 8.33 8.31 -10.71
C PRO A 46 7.60 8.96 -9.53
N ARG A 47 8.04 10.16 -9.13
CA ARG A 47 7.45 10.92 -8.03
C ARG A 47 5.98 11.23 -8.29
N GLU A 48 5.64 11.54 -9.54
CA GLU A 48 4.29 11.87 -9.98
C GLU A 48 3.37 10.67 -9.82
N THR A 49 3.85 9.46 -10.15
CA THR A 49 3.11 8.21 -9.95
C THR A 49 2.89 7.94 -8.46
N TYR A 50 3.90 8.18 -7.62
CA TYR A 50 3.75 8.08 -6.17
C TYR A 50 2.65 9.03 -5.64
N GLN A 51 2.68 10.30 -6.07
CA GLN A 51 1.69 11.30 -5.66
C GLN A 51 0.28 10.92 -6.12
N GLN A 52 0.12 10.46 -7.36
CA GLN A 52 -1.15 9.97 -7.89
C GLN A 52 -1.71 8.81 -7.07
N ILE A 53 -0.87 7.85 -6.69
CA ILE A 53 -1.30 6.73 -5.84
C ILE A 53 -1.86 7.25 -4.52
N VAL A 54 -1.19 8.21 -3.89
CA VAL A 54 -1.66 8.78 -2.62
C VAL A 54 -3.01 9.48 -2.81
N SER A 55 -3.11 10.38 -3.81
CA SER A 55 -4.30 11.21 -4.01
C SER A 55 -5.52 10.46 -4.58
N GLU A 56 -5.30 9.42 -5.39
CA GLU A 56 -6.37 8.69 -6.06
C GLU A 56 -6.79 7.41 -5.33
N ILE A 57 -5.94 6.88 -4.43
CA ILE A 57 -6.21 5.61 -3.74
C ILE A 57 -6.23 5.81 -2.22
N VAL A 58 -5.13 6.29 -1.64
CA VAL A 58 -4.98 6.28 -0.17
C VAL A 58 -5.90 7.31 0.49
N GLU A 59 -5.90 8.55 0.02
CA GLU A 59 -6.73 9.62 0.56
C GLU A 59 -8.24 9.36 0.38
N PRO A 60 -8.73 8.90 -0.79
CA PRO A 60 -10.14 8.55 -0.94
C PRO A 60 -10.58 7.39 -0.06
N VAL A 61 -9.74 6.37 0.16
CA VAL A 61 -10.04 5.27 1.07
C VAL A 61 -10.18 5.77 2.51
N ALA A 62 -9.26 6.60 2.99
CA ALA A 62 -9.34 7.19 4.33
C ALA A 62 -10.60 8.07 4.49
N ALA A 63 -10.89 8.91 3.48
CA ALA A 63 -12.09 9.76 3.47
C ALA A 63 -13.38 8.94 3.49
N GLU A 64 -13.44 7.83 2.74
CA GLU A 64 -14.60 6.95 2.68
C GLU A 64 -14.84 6.22 4.01
N LEU A 65 -13.78 5.77 4.68
CA LEU A 65 -13.86 5.15 6.01
C LEU A 65 -14.47 6.10 7.03
N VAL A 66 -14.05 7.37 7.03
CA VAL A 66 -14.66 8.42 7.85
C VAL A 66 -16.13 8.65 7.46
N ARG A 67 -16.44 8.75 6.16
CA ARG A 67 -17.82 8.96 5.68
C ARG A 67 -18.77 7.84 6.11
N ARG A 68 -18.28 6.60 6.20
CA ARG A 68 -19.04 5.42 6.67
C ARG A 68 -19.17 5.32 8.19
N GLY A 69 -18.63 6.27 8.96
CA GLY A 69 -18.63 6.23 10.42
C GLY A 69 -17.61 5.25 11.00
N ASN A 70 -16.66 4.75 10.19
CA ASN A 70 -15.62 3.82 10.60
C ASN A 70 -14.23 4.45 10.39
N PRO A 71 -13.91 5.58 11.05
CA PRO A 71 -12.62 6.25 10.88
C PRO A 71 -11.48 5.29 11.25
N PHE A 72 -10.43 5.26 10.41
CA PHE A 72 -9.24 4.47 10.67
C PHE A 72 -8.16 5.34 11.32
N SER A 73 -7.49 4.80 12.33
CA SER A 73 -6.34 5.44 12.99
C SER A 73 -5.26 4.38 13.20
N GLY A 74 -4.14 4.51 12.49
CA GLY A 74 -3.07 3.50 12.47
C GLY A 74 -2.32 3.46 11.14
N LEU A 75 -1.76 2.28 10.83
CA LEU A 75 -0.94 2.07 9.64
C LEU A 75 -1.75 1.39 8.53
N LEU A 76 -2.05 2.15 7.47
CA LEU A 76 -2.75 1.64 6.30
C LEU A 76 -1.73 1.03 5.32
N TYR A 77 -1.95 -0.23 4.95
CA TYR A 77 -1.15 -0.93 3.94
C TYR A 77 -1.88 -0.92 2.60
N THR A 78 -1.21 -0.40 1.56
CA THR A 78 -1.71 -0.39 0.19
C THR A 78 -0.80 -1.26 -0.68
N GLY A 79 -1.25 -2.48 -0.97
CA GLY A 79 -0.57 -3.39 -1.90
C GLY A 79 -1.01 -3.11 -3.35
N LEU A 80 -0.09 -2.61 -4.18
CA LEU A 80 -0.36 -2.23 -5.57
C LEU A 80 0.37 -3.13 -6.56
N ALA A 81 -0.36 -3.62 -7.55
CA ALA A 81 0.20 -4.23 -8.76
C ALA A 81 0.26 -3.18 -9.87
N ILE A 82 1.47 -2.73 -10.23
CA ILE A 82 1.70 -1.76 -11.31
C ILE A 82 1.90 -2.56 -12.60
N THR A 83 1.10 -2.29 -13.62
CA THR A 83 1.20 -2.96 -14.93
C THR A 83 1.91 -2.05 -15.94
N ALA A 84 2.65 -2.64 -16.89
CA ALA A 84 3.43 -1.92 -17.92
C ALA A 84 2.56 -1.06 -18.86
N LYS A 85 1.26 -1.35 -18.96
CA LYS A 85 0.27 -0.47 -19.58
C LYS A 85 -0.18 0.54 -18.53
N GLY A 86 0.58 1.62 -18.40
CA GLY A 86 0.34 2.68 -17.44
C GLY A 86 -1.14 3.08 -17.32
N ARG A 87 -1.53 3.44 -16.09
CA ARG A 87 -2.88 3.90 -15.66
C ARG A 87 -3.92 2.82 -15.34
N ARG A 88 -3.51 1.58 -15.09
CA ARG A 88 -4.40 0.58 -14.49
C ARG A 88 -3.66 -0.20 -13.40
N TRP A 89 -3.90 0.21 -12.16
CA TRP A 89 -3.72 -0.73 -11.04
C TRP A 89 -4.83 -1.80 -11.20
N SER A 90 -4.59 -3.07 -10.83
CA SER A 90 -5.56 -4.18 -11.04
C SER A 90 -6.94 -3.89 -10.41
N ASN A 91 -7.95 -4.77 -10.47
CA ASN A 91 -9.19 -4.58 -9.70
C ASN A 91 -9.11 -5.29 -8.32
N SER A 92 -7.90 -5.64 -7.86
CA SER A 92 -7.58 -6.53 -6.73
C SER A 92 -6.65 -5.94 -5.65
N THR A 93 -6.73 -4.64 -5.36
CA THR A 93 -5.95 -3.85 -4.37
C THR A 93 -6.75 -4.15 -3.16
N ALA A 94 -6.26 -5.15 -2.45
CA ALA A 94 -6.52 -5.23 -1.04
C ALA A 94 -5.81 -4.02 -0.42
N ALA A 95 -6.55 -2.97 -0.13
CA ALA A 95 -6.18 -2.08 0.96
C ALA A 95 -6.47 -2.88 2.23
N SER A 96 -5.48 -3.65 2.69
CA SER A 96 -5.64 -4.36 3.95
C SER A 96 -5.44 -3.36 5.07
N VAL A 97 -6.54 -3.04 5.74
CA VAL A 97 -6.52 -2.33 7.01
C VAL A 97 -5.89 -3.28 8.02
N ILE A 98 -4.66 -3.00 8.47
CA ILE A 98 -4.10 -3.72 9.62
C ILE A 98 -4.89 -3.20 10.82
N PRO A 99 -5.80 -4.00 11.42
CA PRO A 99 -6.62 -3.51 12.51
C PRO A 99 -5.70 -3.21 13.69
N LYS A 100 -5.93 -2.08 14.36
CA LYS A 100 -5.39 -1.88 15.71
C LYS A 100 -5.90 -3.06 16.56
N PRO A 101 -5.05 -3.76 17.33
CA PRO A 101 -5.56 -4.74 18.27
C PRO A 101 -6.59 -4.04 19.14
N SER A 102 -7.80 -4.61 19.20
CA SER A 102 -8.83 -4.16 20.13
C SER A 102 -8.19 -4.02 21.51
N ARG A 103 -8.47 -2.92 22.21
CA ARG A 103 -8.05 -2.74 23.60
C ARG A 103 -8.36 -4.03 24.39
N CYS A 104 -7.48 -4.34 25.34
CA CYS A 104 -7.62 -5.41 26.33
C CYS A 104 -9.04 -5.59 26.85
#